data_AF-A0A519PIU4-F1
#
_entry.id   AF-A0A519PIU4-F1
#
_cell.length_a   1.000
_cell.length_b   1.000
_cell.length_c   1.000
_cell.angle_alpha   90.00
_cell.angle_beta   90.00
_cell.angle_gamma   90.00
#
_symmetry.space_group_name_H-M   'P 1'
#
loop_
_entity.id
_entity.type
_entity.pdbx_description
1 polymer ?
#
loop_
_entity_poly.entity_id
_entity_poly.type
_entity_poly.pdbx_seq_one_letter_code
_entity_poly.pdbx_strand_id
1 'polypeptide(L)'
;MTQRKKTRVVIAGGGTAGWLAAALLTRQLGALLDVTLVESEQIGTVGVGESTIPTVTRFHALIGVEERAFMTATGATFKLGISFEGWGRTGDRYIHSFGDVGKSTWMGDFQHFWLEARDRGVAGALGDYCFEHQA
;
A
#
# COMPACT_ATOMS: atom_id res chain seq x y z
N MET A 1 -16.79 -3.44 -41.09
CA MET A 1 -16.37 -3.93 -39.76
C MET A 1 -17.45 -3.54 -38.75
N THR A 2 -18.19 -4.51 -38.23
CA THR A 2 -19.25 -4.27 -37.24
C THR A 2 -18.59 -3.86 -35.92
N GLN A 3 -18.78 -2.61 -35.46
CA GLN A 3 -18.30 -2.22 -34.14
C GLN A 3 -18.98 -3.12 -33.10
N ARG A 4 -18.18 -3.87 -32.34
CA ARG A 4 -18.68 -4.70 -31.26
C ARG A 4 -19.18 -3.79 -30.14
N LYS A 5 -20.46 -3.91 -29.80
CA LYS A 5 -21.08 -3.11 -28.73
C LYS A 5 -20.31 -3.32 -27.43
N LYS A 6 -19.93 -2.22 -26.77
CA LYS A 6 -19.27 -2.25 -25.45
C LYS A 6 -20.20 -2.86 -24.40
N THR A 7 -19.62 -3.59 -23.46
CA THR A 7 -20.33 -4.09 -22.29
C THR A 7 -20.53 -2.94 -21.30
N ARG A 8 -21.77 -2.72 -20.86
CA ARG A 8 -22.08 -1.67 -19.88
C ARG A 8 -21.77 -2.15 -18.47
N VAL A 9 -21.06 -1.32 -17.70
CA VAL A 9 -20.74 -1.55 -16.30
C VAL A 9 -21.21 -0.33 -15.51
N VAL A 10 -22.01 -0.57 -14.47
CA VAL A 10 -22.49 0.49 -13.57
C VAL A 10 -21.86 0.26 -12.19
N ILE A 11 -21.15 1.26 -11.69
CA ILE A 11 -20.57 1.32 -10.36
C ILE A 11 -21.53 2.13 -9.48
N ALA A 12 -22.15 1.46 -8.51
CA ALA A 12 -23.07 2.10 -7.57
C ALA A 12 -22.32 2.52 -6.29
N GLY A 13 -22.03 3.80 -6.17
CA GLY A 13 -21.27 4.39 -5.08
C GLY A 13 -19.93 4.98 -5.54
N GLY A 14 -19.63 6.17 -5.05
CA GLY A 14 -18.36 6.85 -5.26
C GLY A 14 -17.34 6.51 -4.18
N GLY A 15 -16.74 7.56 -3.60
CA GLY A 15 -15.66 7.44 -2.62
C GLY A 15 -14.44 6.68 -3.18
N THR A 16 -13.55 6.26 -2.29
CA THR A 16 -12.30 5.59 -2.69
C THR A 16 -12.56 4.32 -3.51
N ALA A 17 -13.49 3.46 -3.06
CA ALA A 17 -13.78 2.20 -3.75
C ALA A 17 -14.32 2.42 -5.19
N GLY A 18 -15.32 3.29 -5.36
CA GLY A 18 -15.95 3.52 -6.65
C GLY A 18 -15.01 4.19 -7.65
N TRP A 19 -14.29 5.23 -7.21
CA TRP A 19 -13.39 5.97 -8.09
C TRP A 19 -12.13 5.18 -8.47
N LEU A 20 -11.56 4.36 -7.58
CA LEU A 20 -10.46 3.46 -7.94
C LEU A 20 -10.91 2.40 -8.96
N ALA A 21 -12.10 1.82 -8.77
CA ALA A 21 -12.67 0.87 -9.73
C ALA A 21 -12.91 1.52 -11.10
N ALA A 22 -13.51 2.71 -11.14
CA ALA A 22 -13.77 3.45 -12.37
C ALA A 22 -12.47 3.79 -13.11
N ALA A 23 -11.45 4.27 -12.40
CA ALA A 23 -10.15 4.61 -12.97
C ALA A 23 -9.48 3.37 -13.59
N LEU A 24 -9.46 2.25 -12.87
CA LEU A 24 -8.86 1.00 -13.34
C LEU A 24 -9.58 0.44 -14.57
N LEU A 25 -10.90 0.29 -14.49
CA LEU A 25 -11.70 -0.28 -15.58
C LEU A 25 -11.64 0.59 -16.83
N THR A 26 -11.71 1.91 -16.68
CA THR A 26 -11.64 2.83 -17.82
C THR A 26 -10.26 2.81 -18.47
N ARG A 27 -9.19 2.80 -17.67
CA ARG A 27 -7.81 2.77 -18.19
C ARG A 27 -7.48 1.45 -18.89
N GLN A 28 -7.81 0.32 -18.27
CA GLN A 28 -7.38 -0.99 -18.73
C GLN A 28 -8.33 -1.61 -19.76
N LEU A 29 -9.63 -1.33 -19.62
CA LEU A 29 -10.69 -2.00 -20.39
C LEU A 29 -11.60 -1.02 -21.13
N GLY A 30 -11.25 0.26 -21.25
CA GLY A 30 -12.09 1.29 -21.88
C GLY A 30 -12.45 1.03 -23.35
N ALA A 31 -11.68 0.21 -24.07
CA ALA A 31 -12.03 -0.26 -25.41
C ALA A 31 -13.20 -1.27 -25.41
N LEU A 32 -13.37 -2.01 -24.32
CA LEU A 32 -14.35 -3.09 -24.16
C LEU A 32 -15.57 -2.67 -23.34
N LEU A 33 -15.39 -1.72 -22.41
CA LEU A 33 -16.38 -1.34 -21.42
C LEU A 33 -16.89 0.09 -21.65
N ASP A 34 -18.16 0.26 -21.30
CA ASP A 34 -18.85 1.53 -21.11
C ASP A 34 -19.16 1.66 -19.62
N VAL A 35 -18.38 2.48 -18.90
CA VAL A 35 -18.39 2.56 -17.44
C VAL A 35 -19.18 3.78 -17.00
N THR A 36 -20.20 3.57 -16.17
CA THR A 36 -20.97 4.65 -15.51
C THR A 36 -20.80 4.51 -14.00
N LEU A 37 -20.46 5.59 -13.31
CA LEU A 37 -20.45 5.66 -11.85
C LEU A 37 -21.65 6.51 -11.39
N VAL A 38 -22.39 6.02 -10.40
CA VAL A 38 -23.50 6.73 -9.78
C VAL A 38 -23.13 6.98 -8.32
N GLU A 39 -23.00 8.24 -7.92
CA GLU A 39 -22.74 8.65 -6.54
C GLU A 39 -23.70 9.77 -6.11
N SER A 40 -23.82 9.95 -4.79
CA SER A 40 -24.60 11.04 -4.19
C SER A 40 -23.66 12.12 -3.68
N GLU A 41 -23.87 13.36 -4.09
CA GLU A 41 -23.14 14.52 -3.57
C GLU A 41 -23.38 14.74 -2.06
N GLN A 42 -24.45 14.17 -1.50
CA GLN A 42 -24.78 14.26 -0.07
C GLN A 42 -23.90 13.34 0.79
N ILE A 43 -23.17 12.40 0.19
CA ILE A 43 -22.31 11.43 0.88
C ILE A 43 -20.85 11.79 0.56
N GLY A 44 -20.30 12.73 1.34
CA GLY A 44 -18.88 13.11 1.23
C GLY A 44 -17.95 12.07 1.84
N THR A 45 -16.69 12.09 1.42
CA THR A 45 -15.63 11.44 2.18
C THR A 45 -15.37 12.23 3.46
N VAL A 46 -15.21 11.53 4.58
CA VAL A 46 -14.66 12.16 5.78
C VAL A 46 -13.19 12.43 5.48
N GLY A 47 -12.70 13.65 5.75
CA GLY A 47 -11.30 14.06 5.56
C GLY A 47 -10.32 13.38 6.52
N VAL A 48 -10.45 12.07 6.69
CA VAL A 48 -9.59 11.23 7.52
C VAL A 48 -8.33 10.95 6.73
N GLY A 49 -7.17 11.21 7.33
CA GLY A 49 -5.90 10.74 6.77
C GLY A 49 -5.89 9.22 6.71
N GLU A 50 -5.75 8.66 5.52
CA GLU A 50 -5.69 7.21 5.30
C GLU A 50 -4.25 6.78 5.02
N SER A 51 -3.84 5.66 5.62
CA SER A 51 -2.55 5.04 5.34
C SER A 51 -2.69 3.95 4.29
N THR A 52 -1.65 3.78 3.47
CA THR A 52 -1.57 2.74 2.45
C THR A 52 -0.44 1.75 2.74
N ILE A 53 -0.22 0.82 1.81
CA ILE A 53 0.90 -0.13 1.77
C ILE A 53 1.59 -0.04 0.39
N PRO A 54 2.80 -0.60 0.20
CA PRO A 54 3.58 -0.40 -1.03
C PRO A 54 2.89 -0.78 -2.35
N THR A 55 1.82 -1.59 -2.33
CA THR A 55 1.06 -1.95 -3.54
C THR A 55 0.38 -0.77 -4.22
N VAL A 56 0.16 0.35 -3.53
CA VAL A 56 -0.47 1.55 -4.10
C VAL A 56 0.35 2.15 -5.25
N THR A 57 1.68 2.06 -5.19
CA THR A 57 2.56 2.59 -6.24
C THR A 57 2.38 1.84 -7.55
N ARG A 58 2.22 0.50 -7.47
CA ARG A 58 1.88 -0.35 -8.61
C ARG A 58 0.49 -0.04 -9.16
N PHE A 59 -0.46 0.27 -8.28
CA PHE A 59 -1.80 0.69 -8.71
C PHE A 59 -1.74 2.01 -9.50
N HIS A 60 -1.02 3.03 -9.02
CA HIS A 60 -0.82 4.28 -9.76
C HIS A 60 -0.22 4.04 -11.15
N ALA A 61 0.83 3.21 -11.25
CA ALA A 61 1.42 2.83 -12.52
C ALA A 61 0.39 2.17 -13.46
N LEU A 62 -0.47 1.29 -12.93
CA LEU A 62 -1.50 0.61 -13.70
C LEU A 62 -2.56 1.59 -14.25
N ILE A 63 -2.92 2.61 -13.49
CA ILE A 63 -3.88 3.63 -13.96
C ILE A 63 -3.22 4.80 -14.71
N GLY A 64 -1.89 4.82 -14.80
CA GLY A 64 -1.12 5.87 -15.48
C GLY A 64 -1.06 7.18 -14.69
N VAL A 65 -1.16 7.11 -13.37
CA VAL A 65 -1.01 8.26 -12.47
C VAL A 65 0.45 8.42 -12.09
N GLU A 66 0.96 9.64 -12.23
CA GLU A 66 2.31 10.00 -11.79
C GLU A 66 2.31 10.23 -10.28
N GLU A 67 3.29 9.62 -9.58
CA GLU A 67 3.31 9.54 -8.12
C GLU A 67 3.49 10.91 -7.45
N ARG A 68 4.41 11.76 -7.95
CA ARG A 68 4.64 13.10 -7.41
C ARG A 68 3.41 13.99 -7.55
N ALA A 69 2.74 13.94 -8.70
CA ALA A 69 1.49 14.66 -8.95
C ALA A 69 0.38 14.19 -8.00
N PHE A 70 0.23 12.87 -7.82
CA PHE A 70 -0.71 12.30 -6.85
C PHE A 70 -0.42 12.77 -5.41
N MET A 71 0.82 12.68 -4.96
CA MET A 71 1.19 13.08 -3.59
C MET A 71 0.92 14.57 -3.36
N THR A 72 1.25 15.42 -4.34
CA THR A 72 0.99 16.86 -4.27
C THR A 72 -0.51 17.16 -4.20
N ALA A 73 -1.33 16.49 -5.03
CA ALA A 73 -2.77 16.69 -5.08
C ALA A 73 -3.51 16.19 -3.82
N THR A 74 -2.91 15.28 -3.06
CA THR A 74 -3.54 14.64 -1.89
C THR A 74 -2.92 15.06 -0.55
N GLY A 75 -1.84 15.84 -0.56
CA GLY A 75 -1.08 16.15 0.66
C GLY A 75 -0.44 14.91 1.29
N ALA A 76 -0.16 13.87 0.51
CA ALA A 76 0.37 12.61 1.03
C ALA A 76 1.84 12.74 1.48
N THR A 77 2.20 11.92 2.47
CA THR A 77 3.58 11.74 2.94
C THR A 77 4.06 10.32 2.68
N PHE A 78 5.36 10.08 2.79
CA PHE A 78 5.92 8.73 2.72
C PHE A 78 5.60 7.93 3.98
N LYS A 79 5.45 6.61 3.83
CA LYS A 79 5.24 5.66 4.92
C LYS A 79 6.20 4.49 4.77
N LEU A 80 7.05 4.28 5.77
CA LEU A 80 8.07 3.22 5.77
C LEU A 80 7.72 2.04 6.69
N GLY A 81 6.75 2.22 7.58
CA GLY A 81 6.33 1.18 8.52
C GLY A 81 5.17 1.61 9.41
N ILE A 82 4.92 0.82 10.45
CA ILE A 82 3.88 1.06 11.47
C ILE A 82 4.50 0.86 12.86
N SER A 83 4.40 1.87 13.74
CA SER A 83 4.79 1.75 15.15
C SER A 83 3.66 1.08 15.93
N PHE A 84 3.98 -0.01 16.62
CA PHE A 84 3.08 -0.71 17.54
C PHE A 84 3.55 -0.42 18.96
N GLU A 85 2.72 0.28 19.74
CA GLU A 85 3.03 0.72 21.10
C GLU A 85 2.00 0.18 22.10
N GLY A 86 2.49 -0.42 23.19
CA GLY A 86 1.64 -0.98 24.25
C GLY A 86 0.89 -2.27 23.89
N TRP A 87 1.21 -2.92 22.76
CA TRP A 87 0.51 -4.12 22.29
C TRP A 87 0.88 -5.40 23.05
N GLY A 88 2.16 -5.56 23.40
CA GLY A 88 2.65 -6.71 24.17
C GLY A 88 2.47 -6.48 25.67
N ARG A 89 3.21 -5.50 26.20
CA ARG A 89 3.11 -5.01 27.57
C ARG A 89 3.06 -3.48 27.57
N THR A 90 2.58 -2.91 28.66
CA THR A 90 2.66 -1.45 28.88
C THR A 90 4.11 -1.00 28.78
N GLY A 91 4.37 -0.03 27.91
CA GLY A 91 5.71 0.50 27.64
C GLY A 91 6.46 -0.19 26.50
N ASP A 92 5.97 -1.32 25.98
CA ASP A 92 6.58 -1.96 24.81
C ASP A 92 6.36 -1.14 23.54
N ARG A 93 7.36 -1.12 22.67
CA ARG A 93 7.28 -0.52 21.33
C ARG A 93 8.09 -1.35 20.33
N TYR A 94 7.53 -1.60 19.15
CA TYR A 94 8.27 -2.11 18.00
C TYR A 94 7.72 -1.52 16.69
N ILE A 95 8.52 -1.57 15.61
CA ILE A 95 8.09 -1.10 14.29
C ILE A 95 7.98 -2.29 13.34
N HIS A 96 6.85 -2.38 12.64
CA HIS A 96 6.69 -3.23 11.47
C HIS A 96 7.00 -2.41 10.21
N SER A 97 8.26 -2.48 9.77
CA SER A 97 8.74 -1.82 8.55
C SER A 97 8.37 -2.62 7.31
N PHE A 98 8.27 -1.96 6.16
CA PHE A 98 7.96 -2.62 4.88
C PHE A 98 9.16 -3.27 4.18
N GLY A 99 10.38 -2.98 4.65
CA GLY A 99 11.61 -3.49 4.09
C GLY A 99 11.93 -4.94 4.46
N ASP A 100 13.00 -5.45 3.87
CA ASP A 100 13.56 -6.74 4.23
C ASP A 100 14.42 -6.61 5.51
N VAL A 101 14.42 -7.67 6.32
CA VAL A 101 15.22 -7.76 7.55
C VAL A 101 16.42 -8.66 7.30
N GLY A 102 17.61 -8.07 7.30
CA GLY A 102 18.88 -8.74 7.12
C GLY A 102 19.00 -9.46 5.77
N LYS A 103 19.72 -10.59 5.75
CA LYS A 103 19.96 -11.37 4.54
C LYS A 103 19.78 -12.85 4.82
N SER A 104 18.72 -13.42 4.25
CA SER A 104 18.50 -14.87 4.25
C SER A 104 19.50 -15.59 3.34
N THR A 105 19.72 -16.86 3.62
CA THR A 105 20.58 -17.74 2.81
C THR A 105 19.79 -18.94 2.32
N TRP A 106 20.36 -19.72 1.40
CA TRP A 106 19.76 -20.98 0.97
C TRP A 106 19.52 -21.98 2.11
N MET A 107 20.29 -21.85 3.20
CA MET A 107 20.27 -22.77 4.33
C MET A 107 19.23 -22.40 5.39
N GLY A 108 18.75 -21.15 5.37
CA GLY A 108 17.76 -20.68 6.32
C GLY A 108 17.55 -19.17 6.24
N ASP A 109 16.44 -18.75 6.82
CA ASP A 109 16.08 -17.34 6.88
C ASP A 109 16.89 -16.58 7.94
N PHE A 110 17.02 -15.27 7.72
CA PHE A 110 17.86 -14.38 8.53
C PHE A 110 17.57 -14.46 10.05
N GLN A 111 16.30 -14.59 10.45
CA GLN A 111 15.93 -14.62 11.87
C GLN A 111 16.60 -15.75 12.65
N HIS A 112 16.91 -16.88 12.01
CA HIS A 112 17.57 -17.99 12.70
C HIS A 112 19.01 -17.65 13.07
N PHE A 113 19.74 -17.01 12.15
CA PHE A 113 21.10 -16.54 12.41
C PHE A 113 21.10 -15.39 13.42
N TRP A 114 20.12 -14.49 13.35
CA TRP A 114 19.99 -13.41 14.32
C TRP A 114 19.70 -13.93 15.74
N LEU A 115 18.84 -14.93 15.90
CA LEU A 115 18.56 -15.54 17.21
C LEU A 115 19.82 -16.18 17.82
N GLU A 116 20.59 -16.94 17.02
CA GLU A 116 21.85 -17.52 17.48
C GLU A 116 22.88 -16.43 17.83
N ALA A 117 23.02 -15.39 17.00
CA ALA A 117 23.92 -14.28 17.26
C ALA A 117 23.52 -13.48 18.51
N ARG A 118 22.21 -13.34 18.77
CA ARG A 118 21.67 -12.72 19.99
C ARG A 118 22.01 -13.54 21.21
N ASP A 119 21.83 -14.86 21.16
CA ASP A 119 22.12 -15.74 22.29
C ASP A 119 23.64 -15.80 22.59
N ARG A 120 24.48 -15.58 21.58
CA ARG A 120 25.94 -15.37 21.72
C ARG A 120 26.35 -13.96 22.15
N GLY A 121 25.41 -13.01 22.26
CA GLY A 121 25.66 -11.62 22.65
C GLY A 121 26.39 -10.79 21.58
N VAL A 122 26.30 -11.16 20.31
CA VAL A 122 26.97 -10.47 19.18
C VAL A 122 26.00 -9.83 18.17
N ALA A 123 24.68 -9.93 18.40
CA ALA A 123 23.67 -9.27 17.57
C ALA A 123 23.28 -7.88 18.11
N GLY A 124 23.01 -6.95 17.20
CA GLY A 124 22.26 -5.72 17.48
C GLY A 124 20.76 -5.98 17.61
N ALA A 125 19.98 -4.91 17.75
CA ALA A 125 18.53 -5.02 17.71
C ALA A 125 18.07 -5.52 16.34
N LEU A 126 16.96 -6.26 16.26
CA LEU A 126 16.48 -6.82 14.98
C LEU A 126 16.23 -5.71 13.93
N GLY A 127 15.75 -4.55 14.38
CA GLY A 127 15.52 -3.38 13.53
C GLY A 127 16.78 -2.78 12.92
N ASP A 128 17.96 -3.03 13.50
CA ASP A 128 19.24 -2.52 12.97
C ASP A 128 19.61 -3.16 11.61
N TYR A 129 18.90 -4.22 11.24
CA TYR A 129 19.10 -4.97 10.01
C TYR A 129 18.05 -4.67 8.92
N CYS A 130 17.22 -3.64 9.09
CA CYS A 130 16.21 -3.22 8.11
C CYS A 130 16.38 -1.72 7.78
N PHE A 131 16.62 -1.39 6.52
CA PHE A 131 16.93 -0.02 6.12
C PHE A 131 15.76 0.95 6.40
N GLU A 132 14.54 0.54 6.04
CA GLU A 132 13.31 1.29 6.25
C GLU A 132 12.96 1.46 7.73
N HIS A 133 13.53 0.64 8.61
CA HIS A 133 13.40 0.79 10.07
C HIS A 133 14.31 1.90 10.62
N GLN A 134 15.43 2.18 9.96
CA GLN A 134 16.45 3.13 10.41
C GLN A 134 16.28 4.55 9.84
N ALA A 135 15.41 4.70 8.84
CA ALA A 135 15.19 5.93 8.10
C ALA A 135 14.32 6.97 8.84
#